data_AF-A0A353DUN5-F1
#
_entry.id   AF-A0A353DUN5-F1
#
_cell.length_a   1.000
_cell.length_b   1.000
_cell.length_c   1.000
_cell.angle_alpha   90.00
_cell.angle_beta   90.00
_cell.angle_gamma   90.00
#
_symmetry.space_group_name_H-M   'P 1'
#
loop_
_entity.id
_entity.type
_entity.pdbx_description
1 polymer ?
#
loop_
_entity_poly.entity_id
_entity_poly.type
_entity_poly.pdbx_seq_one_letter_code
_entity_poly.pdbx_strand_id
1 'polypeptide(L)'
;MALQPYPTCFVFRLKMGWILWLVSCLLLGCRPESDIKVLRLAHTLDTTHPVHAALVFMAKELETRSAGRMRIKIYPGSQLGSERETIELLQLGAVDLVKTSTSPLEGFIPGMGVFGIPYVFRGSEHFWKVLEGEIGQELLSAGVHQKLKGLCYYDAGSRSFYTKEKAVRSPDDLKGLKIRVQNSRTSMEMIDSMGGAATPLSFGELYSALDQGVVDGAE
;
A
#
# COMPACT_ATOMS: atom_id res chain seq x y z
N MET A 1 -21.73 -90.68 -8.57
CA MET A 1 -22.29 -90.87 -9.92
C MET A 1 -23.03 -89.58 -10.24
N ALA A 2 -22.61 -88.72 -11.18
CA ALA A 2 -21.67 -88.86 -12.29
C ALA A 2 -20.47 -87.87 -12.24
N LEU A 3 -19.81 -87.61 -13.37
CA LEU A 3 -18.43 -87.09 -13.54
C LEU A 3 -18.36 -85.72 -14.26
N GLN A 4 -17.30 -84.95 -13.96
CA GLN A 4 -16.55 -84.02 -14.86
C GLN A 4 -17.27 -82.75 -15.43
N PRO A 5 -16.56 -81.78 -16.09
CA PRO A 5 -15.11 -81.49 -16.17
C PRO A 5 -14.69 -80.00 -15.90
N TYR A 6 -13.38 -79.71 -15.88
CA TYR A 6 -12.82 -78.37 -16.20
C TYR A 6 -12.63 -78.25 -17.73
N PRO A 7 -12.86 -77.07 -18.37
CA PRO A 7 -11.79 -76.08 -18.62
C PRO A 7 -12.34 -74.61 -18.52
N THR A 8 -11.75 -73.49 -18.97
CA THR A 8 -10.58 -73.15 -19.84
C THR A 8 -10.05 -71.74 -19.50
N CYS A 9 -8.86 -71.35 -19.98
CA CYS A 9 -8.42 -69.93 -19.99
C CYS A 9 -9.30 -69.04 -20.90
N PHE A 10 -9.74 -67.88 -20.38
CA PHE A 10 -10.40 -66.85 -21.19
C PHE A 10 -9.37 -65.80 -21.65
N VAL A 11 -8.95 -65.86 -22.92
CA VAL A 11 -8.07 -64.85 -23.52
C VAL A 11 -8.86 -63.58 -23.76
N PHE A 12 -8.64 -62.56 -22.94
CA PHE A 12 -9.32 -61.26 -23.07
C PHE A 12 -8.83 -60.51 -24.32
N ARG A 13 -9.62 -60.60 -25.40
CA ARG A 13 -9.33 -59.93 -26.68
C ARG A 13 -9.68 -58.45 -26.58
N LEU A 14 -8.76 -57.65 -26.04
CA LEU A 14 -8.93 -56.20 -25.85
C LEU A 14 -9.25 -55.52 -27.19
N LYS A 15 -10.41 -54.84 -27.27
CA LYS A 15 -10.82 -54.12 -28.49
C LYS A 15 -9.99 -52.84 -28.64
N MET A 16 -9.22 -52.76 -29.73
CA MET A 16 -8.33 -51.64 -30.09
C MET A 16 -8.96 -50.23 -29.95
N GLY A 17 -10.28 -50.10 -30.15
CA GLY A 17 -10.99 -48.83 -30.07
C GLY A 17 -11.05 -48.17 -28.69
N TRP A 18 -10.89 -48.92 -27.59
CA TRP A 18 -10.91 -48.34 -26.24
C TRP A 18 -9.60 -47.62 -25.87
N ILE A 19 -8.48 -48.05 -26.47
CA ILE A 19 -7.16 -47.42 -26.24
C ILE A 19 -7.13 -46.01 -26.86
N LEU A 20 -7.74 -45.83 -28.04
CA LEU A 20 -7.83 -44.52 -28.71
C LEU A 20 -8.66 -43.48 -27.94
N TRP A 21 -9.68 -43.90 -27.19
CA TRP A 21 -10.45 -43.00 -26.33
C TRP A 21 -9.68 -42.60 -25.07
N LEU A 22 -8.97 -43.53 -24.43
CA LEU A 22 -8.13 -43.25 -23.25
C LEU A 22 -6.95 -42.31 -23.56
N VAL A 23 -6.32 -42.45 -24.73
CA VAL A 23 -5.23 -41.55 -25.17
C VAL A 23 -5.76 -40.13 -25.45
N SER A 24 -6.99 -39.97 -25.92
CA SER A 24 -7.60 -38.66 -26.17
C SER A 24 -7.77 -37.84 -24.87
N CYS A 25 -8.21 -38.48 -23.78
CA CYS A 25 -8.34 -37.80 -22.48
C CYS A 25 -6.99 -37.40 -21.86
N LEU A 26 -5.90 -38.10 -22.15
CA LEU A 26 -4.56 -37.80 -21.62
C LEU A 26 -3.94 -36.52 -22.23
N LEU A 27 -4.38 -36.08 -23.41
CA LEU A 27 -3.86 -34.88 -24.08
C LEU A 27 -4.56 -33.57 -23.68
N LEU A 28 -5.62 -33.64 -22.87
CA LEU A 28 -6.34 -32.47 -22.34
C LEU A 28 -5.92 -32.08 -20.91
N GLY A 29 -5.02 -32.84 -20.28
CA GLY A 29 -4.72 -32.76 -18.84
C GLY A 29 -3.73 -31.68 -18.40
N CYS A 30 -2.90 -31.13 -19.29
CA CYS A 30 -1.92 -30.08 -18.95
C CYS A 30 -2.30 -28.73 -19.57
N ARG A 31 -3.36 -28.11 -19.05
CA ARG A 31 -3.46 -26.66 -19.10
C ARG A 31 -2.45 -26.13 -18.07
N PRO A 32 -1.41 -25.36 -18.44
CA PRO A 32 -0.54 -24.76 -17.45
C PRO A 32 -1.40 -23.83 -16.58
N GLU A 33 -1.46 -24.13 -15.29
CA GLU A 33 -2.03 -23.23 -14.31
C GLU A 33 -1.11 -22.01 -14.24
N SER A 34 -1.45 -20.99 -15.01
CA SER A 34 -0.81 -19.68 -14.91
C SER A 34 -1.25 -19.07 -13.59
N ASP A 35 -0.53 -19.40 -12.52
CA ASP A 35 -0.75 -18.80 -11.20
C ASP A 35 -0.52 -17.28 -11.29
N ILE A 36 -1.63 -16.53 -11.35
CA ILE A 36 -1.59 -15.08 -11.50
C ILE A 36 -1.26 -14.49 -10.15
N LYS A 37 -0.03 -14.00 -9.98
CA LYS A 37 0.40 -13.38 -8.72
C LYS A 37 -0.38 -12.08 -8.48
N VAL A 38 -1.33 -12.13 -7.55
CA VAL A 38 -2.09 -10.94 -7.11
C VAL A 38 -1.35 -10.27 -5.95
N LEU A 39 -0.93 -9.02 -6.16
CA LEU A 39 -0.39 -8.13 -5.13
C LEU A 39 -1.52 -7.32 -4.51
N ARG A 40 -1.64 -7.31 -3.19
CA ARG A 40 -2.60 -6.49 -2.44
C ARG A 40 -1.95 -5.14 -2.14
N LEU A 41 -2.57 -4.05 -2.59
CA LEU A 41 -2.10 -2.69 -2.37
C LEU A 41 -3.07 -1.92 -1.48
N ALA A 42 -2.61 -1.41 -0.34
CA ALA A 42 -3.41 -0.59 0.58
C ALA A 42 -3.09 0.91 0.46
N HIS A 43 -4.12 1.77 0.58
CA HIS A 43 -3.95 3.21 0.84
C HIS A 43 -5.17 3.83 1.54
N THR A 44 -4.95 4.95 2.24
CA THR A 44 -5.99 5.65 3.02
C THR A 44 -6.82 6.65 2.22
N LEU A 45 -6.27 7.17 1.11
CA LEU A 45 -6.92 8.17 0.25
C LEU A 45 -8.15 7.61 -0.47
N ASP A 46 -9.07 8.49 -0.88
CA ASP A 46 -10.26 8.14 -1.66
C ASP A 46 -9.92 7.81 -3.14
N THR A 47 -10.92 7.38 -3.91
CA THR A 47 -10.75 6.94 -5.30
C THR A 47 -10.72 8.06 -6.34
N THR A 48 -11.06 9.30 -5.96
CA THR A 48 -10.98 10.49 -6.83
C THR A 48 -9.61 11.18 -6.74
N HIS A 49 -8.85 10.90 -5.68
CA HIS A 49 -7.52 11.48 -5.46
C HIS A 49 -6.52 11.12 -6.59
N PRO A 50 -5.67 12.05 -7.07
CA PRO A 50 -4.71 11.81 -8.17
C PRO A 50 -3.78 10.61 -7.94
N VAL A 51 -3.31 10.41 -6.71
CA VAL A 51 -2.51 9.23 -6.31
C VAL A 51 -3.27 7.91 -6.57
N HIS A 52 -4.58 7.84 -6.34
CA HIS A 52 -5.35 6.63 -6.67
C HIS A 52 -5.35 6.36 -8.18
N ALA A 53 -5.54 7.39 -9.01
CA ALA A 53 -5.45 7.25 -10.47
C ALA A 53 -4.07 6.75 -10.92
N ALA A 54 -2.98 7.22 -10.29
CA ALA A 54 -1.63 6.74 -10.55
C ALA A 54 -1.40 5.28 -10.10
N LEU A 55 -2.04 4.83 -9.02
CA LEU A 55 -2.01 3.43 -8.56
C LEU A 55 -2.81 2.50 -9.49
N VAL A 56 -3.96 2.97 -10.02
CA VAL A 56 -4.72 2.26 -11.06
C VAL A 56 -3.91 2.14 -12.35
N PHE A 57 -3.19 3.20 -12.73
CA PHE A 57 -2.24 3.16 -13.85
C PHE A 57 -1.11 2.15 -13.61
N MET A 58 -0.48 2.15 -12.43
CA MET A 58 0.52 1.16 -12.04
C MET A 58 -0.01 -0.29 -12.13
N ALA A 59 -1.26 -0.53 -11.72
CA ALA A 59 -1.89 -1.85 -11.81
C ALA A 59 -2.01 -2.32 -13.27
N LYS A 60 -2.47 -1.44 -14.17
CA LYS A 60 -2.58 -1.71 -15.60
C LYS A 60 -1.21 -1.93 -16.25
N GLU A 61 -0.22 -1.12 -15.91
CA GLU A 61 1.16 -1.28 -16.41
C GLU A 61 1.78 -2.59 -15.93
N LEU A 62 1.55 -3.02 -14.69
CA LEU A 62 2.03 -4.30 -14.19
C LEU A 62 1.39 -5.49 -14.92
N GLU A 63 0.07 -5.47 -15.12
CA GLU A 63 -0.61 -6.54 -15.87
C GLU A 63 -0.09 -6.61 -17.32
N THR A 64 0.06 -5.46 -17.97
CA THR A 64 0.61 -5.36 -19.34
C THR A 64 2.04 -5.90 -19.41
N ARG A 65 2.96 -5.39 -18.57
CA ARG A 65 4.39 -5.73 -18.59
C ARG A 65 4.69 -7.16 -18.11
N SER A 66 3.82 -7.72 -17.27
CA SER A 66 3.93 -9.12 -16.84
C SER A 66 3.32 -10.12 -17.83
N ALA A 67 2.68 -9.66 -18.91
CA ALA A 67 1.87 -10.46 -19.83
C ALA A 67 0.75 -11.23 -19.09
N GLY A 68 0.02 -10.53 -18.21
CA GLY A 68 -1.11 -11.09 -17.44
C GLY A 68 -0.73 -11.93 -16.22
N ARG A 69 0.56 -12.20 -15.99
CA ARG A 69 1.04 -13.06 -14.88
C ARG A 69 1.03 -12.39 -13.51
N MET A 70 0.88 -11.07 -13.45
CA MET A 70 0.80 -10.29 -12.20
C MET A 70 -0.34 -9.29 -12.26
N ARG A 71 -1.03 -9.10 -11.14
CA ARG A 71 -2.12 -8.12 -10.99
C ARG A 71 -1.98 -7.37 -9.66
N ILE A 72 -2.47 -6.14 -9.59
CA ILE A 72 -2.63 -5.42 -8.32
C ILE A 72 -4.11 -5.36 -7.98
N LYS A 73 -4.46 -5.76 -6.76
CA LYS A 73 -5.77 -5.52 -6.14
C LYS A 73 -5.64 -4.34 -5.18
N ILE A 74 -6.24 -3.22 -5.52
CA ILE A 74 -6.17 -1.96 -4.75
C ILE A 74 -7.28 -1.93 -3.70
N TYR A 75 -6.92 -1.55 -2.48
CA TYR A 75 -7.79 -1.35 -1.32
C TYR A 75 -7.67 0.13 -0.89
N PRO A 76 -8.52 1.02 -1.45
CA PRO A 76 -8.51 2.46 -1.15
C PRO A 76 -9.22 2.78 0.17
N GLY A 77 -9.28 4.06 0.55
CA GLY A 77 -10.20 4.57 1.57
C GLY A 77 -10.01 3.96 2.96
N SER A 78 -8.79 3.51 3.30
CA SER A 78 -8.48 2.88 4.60
C SER A 78 -9.20 1.55 4.84
N GLN A 79 -9.62 0.83 3.78
CA GLN A 79 -10.28 -0.47 3.86
C GLN A 79 -9.50 -1.56 4.63
N LEU A 80 -8.18 -1.42 4.73
CA LEU A 80 -7.28 -2.33 5.46
C LEU A 80 -6.62 -1.66 6.68
N GLY A 81 -7.24 -0.59 7.21
CA GLY A 81 -6.74 0.19 8.33
C GLY A 81 -6.04 1.49 7.93
N SER A 82 -5.50 2.17 8.93
CA SER A 82 -4.74 3.42 8.83
C SER A 82 -3.38 3.24 8.15
N GLU A 83 -2.69 4.36 7.85
CA GLU A 83 -1.34 4.33 7.28
C GLU A 83 -0.35 3.54 8.18
N ARG A 84 -0.48 3.63 9.51
CA ARG A 84 0.39 2.89 10.43
C ARG A 84 0.13 1.38 10.39
N GLU A 85 -1.14 0.99 10.52
CA GLU A 85 -1.54 -0.42 10.52
C GLU A 85 -1.20 -1.09 9.17
N THR A 86 -1.36 -0.37 8.05
CA THR A 86 -1.01 -0.90 6.73
C THR A 86 0.50 -1.08 6.54
N ILE A 87 1.35 -0.20 7.11
CA ILE A 87 2.81 -0.43 7.18
C ILE A 87 3.12 -1.71 7.98
N GLU A 88 2.47 -1.91 9.14
CA GLU A 88 2.66 -3.11 9.97
C GLU A 88 2.20 -4.39 9.22
N LEU A 89 1.07 -4.35 8.51
CA LEU A 89 0.60 -5.42 7.62
C LEU A 89 1.60 -5.72 6.50
N LEU A 90 2.31 -4.72 5.96
CA LEU A 90 3.35 -4.91 4.95
C LEU A 90 4.57 -5.65 5.52
N GLN A 91 5.03 -5.28 6.72
CA GLN A 91 6.13 -5.98 7.41
C GLN A 91 5.80 -7.44 7.73
N LEU A 92 4.52 -7.75 7.94
CA LEU A 92 3.99 -9.10 8.16
C LEU A 92 3.72 -9.88 6.85
N GLY A 93 3.77 -9.24 5.68
CA GLY A 93 3.38 -9.86 4.39
C GLY A 93 1.86 -10.06 4.21
N ALA A 94 1.05 -9.43 5.06
CA ALA A 94 -0.42 -9.43 4.98
C ALA A 94 -0.96 -8.44 3.93
N VAL A 95 -0.14 -7.50 3.48
CA VAL A 95 -0.28 -6.77 2.21
C VAL A 95 1.07 -6.77 1.48
N ASP A 96 1.05 -6.59 0.16
CA ASP A 96 2.25 -6.71 -0.69
C ASP A 96 2.80 -5.34 -1.10
N LEU A 97 1.95 -4.31 -1.09
CA LEU A 97 2.27 -2.92 -1.43
C LEU A 97 1.46 -1.97 -0.53
N VAL A 98 2.02 -0.81 -0.19
CA VAL A 98 1.33 0.25 0.56
C VAL A 98 1.73 1.59 -0.04
N LYS A 99 0.75 2.46 -0.34
CA LYS A 99 1.02 3.90 -0.43
C LYS A 99 0.78 4.50 0.96
N THR A 100 1.82 5.15 1.49
CA THR A 100 1.76 5.88 2.75
C THR A 100 2.47 7.23 2.61
N SER A 101 2.13 8.17 3.48
CA SER A 101 2.85 9.42 3.71
C SER A 101 4.17 9.16 4.45
N THR A 102 5.09 10.13 4.45
CA THR A 102 6.40 10.03 5.13
C THR A 102 6.30 10.15 6.65
N SER A 103 5.34 10.93 7.16
CA SER A 103 5.14 11.11 8.61
C SER A 103 4.86 9.80 9.36
N PRO A 104 3.92 8.91 8.96
CA PRO A 104 3.74 7.62 9.62
C PRO A 104 4.94 6.67 9.46
N LEU A 105 5.73 6.80 8.38
CA LEU A 105 6.95 6.01 8.16
C LEU A 105 8.07 6.39 9.13
N GLU A 106 8.10 7.61 9.69
CA GLU A 106 9.13 8.07 10.63
C GLU A 106 9.29 7.12 11.83
N GLY A 107 8.17 6.58 12.36
CA GLY A 107 8.19 5.62 13.46
C GLY A 107 8.83 4.26 13.14
N PHE A 108 9.10 3.98 11.87
CA PHE A 108 9.75 2.76 11.37
C PHE A 108 11.13 3.06 10.75
N ILE A 109 11.26 4.23 10.12
CA ILE A 109 12.44 4.71 9.39
C ILE A 109 12.68 6.17 9.84
N PRO A 110 13.47 6.40 10.91
CA PRO A 110 13.62 7.74 11.50
C PRO A 110 14.09 8.83 10.51
N GLY A 111 14.86 8.46 9.48
CA GLY A 111 15.27 9.38 8.42
C GLY A 111 14.13 10.01 7.62
N MET A 112 12.93 9.40 7.61
CA MET A 112 11.74 9.97 6.97
C MET A 112 11.22 11.24 7.67
N GLY A 113 11.62 11.48 8.93
CA GLY A 113 11.30 12.71 9.65
C GLY A 113 11.85 13.97 8.96
N VAL A 114 12.87 13.85 8.08
CA VAL A 114 13.39 14.98 7.29
C VAL A 114 12.30 15.68 6.47
N PHE A 115 11.29 14.94 6.01
CA PHE A 115 10.16 15.49 5.26
C PHE A 115 9.15 16.26 6.12
N GLY A 116 9.19 16.08 7.44
CA GLY A 116 8.38 16.84 8.40
C GLY A 116 9.04 18.15 8.87
N ILE A 117 10.30 18.41 8.51
CA ILE A 117 11.01 19.62 8.96
C ILE A 117 10.48 20.84 8.21
N PRO A 118 9.94 21.87 8.90
CA PRO A 118 9.38 23.06 8.26
C PRO A 118 10.39 23.77 7.35
N TYR A 119 9.95 24.14 6.15
CA TYR A 119 10.72 24.95 5.18
C TYR A 119 12.07 24.36 4.70
N VAL A 120 12.36 23.08 4.96
CA VAL A 120 13.60 22.43 4.48
C VAL A 120 13.70 22.39 2.95
N PHE A 121 12.55 22.32 2.26
CA PHE A 121 12.47 22.44 0.80
C PHE A 121 12.09 23.87 0.38
N ARG A 122 12.94 24.49 -0.44
CA ARG A 122 12.76 25.87 -0.95
C ARG A 122 11.72 26.00 -2.09
N GLY A 123 11.23 24.87 -2.61
CA GLY A 123 10.33 24.81 -3.76
C GLY A 123 10.42 23.47 -4.49
N SER A 124 9.53 23.27 -5.48
CA SER A 124 9.36 21.99 -6.19
C SER A 124 10.64 21.49 -6.87
N GLU A 125 11.41 22.36 -7.54
CA GLU A 125 12.70 21.98 -8.17
C GLU A 125 13.70 21.41 -7.14
N HIS A 126 13.82 22.05 -5.97
CA HIS A 126 14.70 21.57 -4.91
C HIS A 126 14.23 20.24 -4.33
N PHE A 127 12.91 20.08 -4.16
CA PHE A 127 12.29 18.86 -3.65
C PHE A 127 12.56 17.67 -4.59
N TRP A 128 12.21 17.78 -5.87
CA TRP A 128 12.42 16.70 -6.85
C TRP A 128 13.90 16.38 -7.06
N LYS A 129 14.79 17.38 -7.12
CA LYS A 129 16.24 17.15 -7.21
C LYS A 129 16.81 16.35 -6.04
N VAL A 130 16.25 16.50 -4.83
CA VAL A 130 16.65 15.70 -3.66
C VAL A 130 16.06 14.28 -3.72
N LEU A 131 14.78 14.15 -4.10
CA LEU A 131 14.08 12.86 -4.19
C LEU A 131 14.58 11.94 -5.31
N GLU A 132 14.99 12.51 -6.45
CA GLU A 132 15.52 11.77 -7.60
C GLU A 132 17.03 11.53 -7.49
N GLY A 133 17.73 12.32 -6.65
CA GLY A 133 19.15 12.19 -6.37
C GLY A 133 19.51 11.13 -5.33
N GLU A 134 20.79 11.08 -4.96
CA GLU A 134 21.38 10.08 -4.06
C GLU A 134 20.66 10.00 -2.70
N ILE A 135 20.33 11.15 -2.10
CA ILE A 135 19.60 11.26 -0.83
C ILE A 135 18.24 10.55 -0.90
N GLY A 136 17.48 10.76 -1.98
CA GLY A 136 16.20 10.11 -2.19
C GLY A 136 16.33 8.59 -2.36
N GLN A 137 17.36 8.12 -3.07
CA GLN A 137 17.63 6.69 -3.24
C GLN A 137 18.09 5.99 -1.94
N GLU A 138 18.86 6.70 -1.11
CA GLU A 138 19.22 6.26 0.23
C GLU A 138 17.96 6.12 1.11
N LEU A 139 17.10 7.14 1.15
CA LEU A 139 15.86 7.12 1.91
C LEU A 139 14.88 6.02 1.47
N LEU A 140 14.74 5.75 0.15
CA LEU A 140 13.97 4.60 -0.36
C LEU A 140 14.56 3.24 0.07
N SER A 141 15.83 3.21 0.49
CA SER A 141 16.56 2.00 0.90
C SER A 141 16.72 1.87 2.42
N ALA A 142 16.55 2.95 3.18
CA ALA A 142 16.78 3.00 4.63
C ALA A 142 15.92 2.02 5.45
N GLY A 143 14.73 1.66 4.94
CA GLY A 143 13.79 0.75 5.61
C GLY A 143 14.05 -0.76 5.41
N VAL A 144 15.07 -1.15 4.64
CA VAL A 144 15.22 -2.56 4.20
C VAL A 144 15.38 -3.53 5.38
N HIS A 145 16.07 -3.13 6.44
CA HIS A 145 16.21 -3.93 7.66
C HIS A 145 14.88 -4.10 8.41
N GLN A 146 13.95 -3.17 8.25
CA GLN A 146 12.59 -3.20 8.76
C GLN A 146 11.62 -3.89 7.77
N LYS A 147 12.13 -4.56 6.72
CA LYS A 147 11.35 -5.15 5.61
C LYS A 147 10.54 -4.14 4.78
N LEU A 148 10.94 -2.87 4.79
CA LEU A 148 10.30 -1.80 4.02
C LEU A 148 11.23 -1.34 2.89
N LYS A 149 10.86 -1.58 1.64
CA LYS A 149 11.59 -1.07 0.48
C LYS A 149 10.74 -0.04 -0.26
N GLY A 150 11.21 1.21 -0.32
CA GLY A 150 10.62 2.24 -1.14
C GLY A 150 10.80 1.93 -2.64
N LEU A 151 9.73 2.13 -3.42
CA LEU A 151 9.73 1.93 -4.87
C LEU A 151 9.86 3.26 -5.63
N CYS A 152 9.16 4.29 -5.18
CA CYS A 152 9.13 5.62 -5.77
C CYS A 152 8.57 6.63 -4.76
N TYR A 153 8.62 7.91 -5.13
CA TYR A 153 7.92 9.00 -4.45
C TYR A 153 6.67 9.40 -5.25
N TYR A 154 5.69 10.00 -4.55
CA TYR A 154 4.51 10.62 -5.13
C TYR A 154 4.45 12.09 -4.70
N ASP A 155 3.95 12.97 -5.57
CA ASP A 155 3.64 14.33 -5.17
C ASP A 155 2.38 14.37 -4.27
N ALA A 156 2.47 15.15 -3.20
CA ALA A 156 1.36 15.48 -2.32
C ALA A 156 1.28 17.00 -2.03
N GLY A 157 2.08 17.81 -2.74
CA GLY A 157 2.15 19.26 -2.59
C GLY A 157 2.75 19.72 -1.25
N SER A 158 2.46 20.98 -0.91
CA SER A 158 2.82 21.60 0.36
C SER A 158 1.64 21.60 1.33
N ARG A 159 1.92 21.35 2.61
CA ARG A 159 0.94 21.31 3.71
C ARG A 159 0.69 22.73 4.25
N SER A 160 -0.54 23.04 4.64
CA SER A 160 -0.96 24.41 5.00
C SER A 160 -2.02 24.38 6.09
N PHE A 161 -1.89 25.22 7.10
CA PHE A 161 -2.82 25.25 8.21
C PHE A 161 -4.23 25.68 7.80
N TYR A 162 -5.23 24.93 8.27
CA TYR A 162 -6.64 25.30 8.26
C TYR A 162 -7.24 25.04 9.65
N THR A 163 -8.17 25.88 10.06
CA THR A 163 -8.91 25.75 11.32
C THR A 163 -10.40 26.00 11.08
N LYS A 164 -11.25 25.63 12.03
CA LYS A 164 -12.71 25.85 11.94
C LYS A 164 -13.09 27.33 11.96
N GLU A 165 -12.50 28.09 12.89
CA GLU A 165 -13.00 29.43 13.27
C GLU A 165 -11.99 30.57 13.05
N LYS A 166 -10.68 30.27 12.95
CA LYS A 166 -9.61 31.27 13.04
C LYS A 166 -8.62 31.19 11.88
N ALA A 167 -8.48 32.31 11.15
CA ALA A 167 -7.41 32.45 10.17
C ALA A 167 -6.03 32.44 10.84
N VAL A 168 -5.13 31.56 10.39
CA VAL A 168 -3.73 31.51 10.84
C VAL A 168 -2.91 32.45 9.94
N ARG A 169 -2.40 33.55 10.51
CA ARG A 169 -1.58 34.54 9.78
C ARG A 169 -0.15 34.62 10.29
N SER A 170 0.08 34.14 11.52
CA SER A 170 1.36 34.08 12.21
C SER A 170 1.44 32.79 13.03
N PRO A 171 2.63 32.30 13.41
CA PRO A 171 2.76 31.15 14.32
C PRO A 171 2.02 31.36 15.65
N ASP A 172 2.03 32.59 16.16
CA ASP A 172 1.29 32.99 17.36
C ASP A 172 -0.22 32.72 17.26
N ASP A 173 -0.78 32.61 16.06
CA ASP A 173 -2.19 32.30 15.89
C ASP A 173 -2.56 30.87 16.29
N LEU A 174 -1.59 29.96 16.31
CA LEU A 174 -1.75 28.56 16.71
C LEU A 174 -1.76 28.37 18.23
N LYS A 175 -1.39 29.40 19.02
CA LYS A 175 -1.27 29.29 20.48
C LYS A 175 -2.54 28.78 21.14
N GLY A 176 -2.44 27.61 21.78
CA GLY A 176 -3.55 26.94 22.46
C GLY A 176 -4.57 26.24 21.56
N LEU A 177 -4.39 26.25 20.23
CA LEU A 177 -5.22 25.46 19.31
C LEU A 177 -4.78 23.99 19.32
N LYS A 178 -5.74 23.08 19.39
CA LYS A 178 -5.54 21.64 19.19
C LYS A 178 -5.45 21.36 17.69
N ILE A 179 -4.22 21.22 17.17
CA ILE A 179 -3.98 20.97 15.75
C ILE A 179 -3.76 19.47 15.53
N ARG A 180 -4.58 18.86 14.68
CA ARG A 180 -4.34 17.47 14.28
C ARG A 180 -3.06 17.39 13.46
N VAL A 181 -2.23 16.41 13.79
CA VAL A 181 -1.06 16.00 13.00
C VAL A 181 -1.15 14.54 12.58
N GLN A 182 -0.34 14.16 11.61
CA GLN A 182 -0.05 12.76 11.32
C GLN A 182 0.78 12.13 12.45
N ASN A 183 0.86 10.79 12.51
CA ASN A 183 1.63 10.05 13.51
C ASN A 183 3.17 10.17 13.26
N SER A 184 3.73 11.34 13.57
CA SER A 184 5.15 11.69 13.44
C SER A 184 5.57 12.51 14.65
N ARG A 185 6.77 12.23 15.19
CA ARG A 185 7.33 13.03 16.27
C ARG A 185 7.75 14.40 15.75
N THR A 186 8.35 14.48 14.56
CA THR A 186 8.67 15.76 13.92
C THR A 186 7.44 16.65 13.72
N SER A 187 6.29 16.10 13.31
CA SER A 187 5.04 16.86 13.18
C SER A 187 4.47 17.32 14.52
N MET A 188 4.61 16.53 15.60
CA MET A 188 4.23 16.99 16.95
C MET A 188 5.14 18.12 17.43
N GLU A 189 6.46 17.94 17.35
CA GLU A 189 7.45 18.95 17.74
C GLU A 189 7.30 20.26 16.94
N MET A 190 6.88 20.19 15.66
CA MET A 190 6.55 21.37 14.84
C MET A 190 5.42 22.20 15.46
N ILE A 191 4.29 21.58 15.82
CA ILE A 191 3.12 22.29 16.36
C ILE A 191 3.42 22.86 17.75
N ASP A 192 4.04 22.05 18.60
CA ASP A 192 4.39 22.44 19.97
C ASP A 192 5.40 23.61 19.95
N SER A 193 6.35 23.62 19.00
CA SER A 193 7.28 24.75 18.78
C SER A 193 6.60 26.03 18.29
N MET A 194 5.43 25.94 17.65
CA MET A 194 4.59 27.08 17.30
C MET A 194 3.61 27.48 18.41
N GLY A 195 3.62 26.76 19.55
CA GLY A 195 2.75 27.01 20.71
C GLY A 195 1.35 26.41 20.61
N GLY A 196 1.06 25.65 19.55
CA GLY A 196 -0.15 24.83 19.47
C GLY A 196 -0.07 23.60 20.36
N ALA A 197 -1.15 22.80 20.38
CA ALA A 197 -1.18 21.49 21.00
C ALA A 197 -1.33 20.41 19.93
N ALA A 198 -0.28 19.62 19.69
CA ALA A 198 -0.33 18.55 18.69
C ALA A 198 -1.31 17.43 19.12
N THR A 199 -2.24 17.05 18.23
CA THR A 199 -3.14 15.90 18.44
C THR A 199 -2.93 14.87 17.34
N PRO A 200 -2.13 13.80 17.55
CA PRO A 200 -1.90 12.79 16.51
C PRO A 200 -3.16 11.96 16.26
N LEU A 201 -3.67 11.97 15.03
CA LEU A 201 -4.85 11.19 14.60
C LEU A 201 -4.65 10.62 13.19
N SER A 202 -5.27 9.48 12.87
CA SER A 202 -5.27 8.95 11.50
C SER A 202 -6.05 9.87 10.55
N PHE A 203 -5.84 9.70 9.24
CA PHE A 203 -6.55 10.51 8.25
C PHE A 203 -8.06 10.21 8.21
N GLY A 204 -8.47 8.97 8.49
CA GLY A 204 -9.89 8.58 8.51
C GLY A 204 -10.69 9.20 9.66
N GLU A 205 -10.03 9.50 10.79
CA GLU A 205 -10.66 10.09 11.97
C GLU A 205 -10.79 11.63 11.88
N LEU A 206 -9.97 12.27 11.04
CA LEU A 206 -9.81 13.73 10.98
C LEU A 206 -11.13 14.47 10.74
N TYR A 207 -11.96 14.01 9.82
CA TYR A 207 -13.23 14.68 9.52
C TYR A 207 -14.15 14.71 10.75
N SER A 208 -14.35 13.56 11.40
CA SER A 208 -15.17 13.47 12.61
C SER A 208 -14.55 14.20 13.80
N ALA A 209 -13.22 14.21 13.93
CA ALA A 209 -12.52 14.94 14.98
C ALA A 209 -12.66 16.46 14.84
N LEU A 210 -12.67 17.00 13.61
CA LEU A 210 -12.99 18.39 13.33
C LEU A 210 -14.46 18.68 13.60
N ASP A 211 -15.39 17.88 13.07
CA ASP A 211 -16.84 18.05 13.26
C ASP A 211 -17.20 18.13 14.76
N GLN A 212 -16.76 17.14 15.54
CA GLN A 212 -16.98 17.02 16.98
C GLN A 212 -16.17 18.01 17.84
N GLY A 213 -15.25 18.79 17.26
CA GLY A 213 -14.44 19.76 18.00
C GLY A 213 -13.36 19.14 18.91
N VAL A 214 -13.00 17.87 18.66
CA VAL A 214 -11.84 17.23 19.30
C VAL A 214 -10.58 18.02 18.95
N VAL A 215 -10.44 18.41 17.68
CA VAL A 215 -9.38 19.28 17.17
C VAL A 215 -9.96 20.54 16.55
N ASP A 216 -9.21 21.63 16.61
CA ASP A 216 -9.63 22.95 16.14
C ASP A 216 -9.17 23.21 14.70
N GLY A 217 -8.16 22.47 14.23
CA GLY A 217 -7.58 22.56 12.89
C GLY A 217 -6.62 21.42 12.55
N ALA A 218 -5.99 21.51 11.37
CA ALA A 218 -4.99 20.57 10.85
C ALA A 218 -4.12 21.24 9.77
N GLU A 219 -3.26 20.45 9.11
CA GLU A 219 -2.39 20.84 7.99
C GLU A 219 -2.39 19.81 6.83
#